data_AF-A0A564QB45-F1
#
_entry.id   AF-A0A564QB45-F1
#
_cell.length_a   1.000
_cell.length_b   1.000
_cell.length_c   1.000
_cell.angle_alpha   90.00
_cell.angle_beta   90.00
_cell.angle_gamma   90.00
#
_symmetry.space_group_name_H-M   'P 1'
#
loop_
_entity.id
_entity.type
_entity.pdbx_description
1 polymer ?
#
loop_
_entity_poly.entity_id
_entity_poly.type
_entity_poly.pdbx_seq_one_letter_code
_entity_poly.pdbx_strand_id
1 'polypeptide(L)'
;MNNVVITDTLPDDARFMSASDGGVYDEPTHTVTWDIGTVPGGATSCVTMKVLVETGAEETTLTNCATIESDKTEPAEACIDTLVCEPYPTPVGHEPVPALTPLGMMLLIGLLAVAGFVVLRRKE
;
A
#
# COMPACT_ATOMS: atom_id res chain seq x y z
N MET A 1 -28.58 16.46 11.30
CA MET A 1 -27.38 17.17 11.79
C MET A 1 -27.13 18.32 10.84
N ASN A 2 -26.87 19.53 11.31
CA ASN A 2 -26.65 20.67 10.43
C ASN A 2 -25.19 21.12 10.55
N ASN A 3 -24.74 21.94 9.59
CA ASN A 3 -23.39 22.49 9.53
C ASN A 3 -22.32 21.42 9.75
N VAL A 4 -22.49 20.26 9.10
CA VAL A 4 -21.53 19.17 9.16
C VAL A 4 -20.33 19.55 8.30
N VAL A 5 -19.16 19.53 8.92
CA VAL A 5 -17.88 19.84 8.27
C VAL A 5 -16.90 18.72 8.59
N ILE A 6 -16.16 18.26 7.59
CA ILE A 6 -15.02 17.35 7.76
C ILE A 6 -13.75 18.13 7.44
N THR A 7 -12.76 18.06 8.33
CA THR A 7 -11.43 18.66 8.15
C THR A 7 -10.37 17.58 8.29
N ASP A 8 -9.40 17.57 7.40
CA ASP A 8 -8.30 16.61 7.38
C ASP A 8 -6.99 17.31 7.01
N THR A 9 -6.05 17.37 7.94
CA THR A 9 -4.72 17.97 7.74
C THR A 9 -3.76 16.89 7.30
N LEU A 10 -3.19 17.03 6.10
CA LEU A 10 -2.28 16.05 5.54
C LEU A 10 -0.97 16.02 6.35
N PRO A 11 -0.38 14.84 6.56
CA PRO A 11 0.97 14.75 7.11
C PRO A 11 1.99 15.40 6.17
N ASP A 12 3.08 15.92 6.74
CA ASP A 12 4.10 16.69 5.99
C ASP A 12 4.70 15.93 4.79
N ASP A 13 4.81 14.60 4.91
CA ASP A 13 5.33 13.73 3.86
C ASP A 13 4.28 13.29 2.82
N ALA A 14 3.14 13.98 2.75
CA ALA A 14 2.08 13.71 1.79
C ALA A 14 1.65 14.97 1.02
N ARG A 15 1.56 14.88 -0.30
CA ARG A 15 1.08 15.95 -1.17
C ARG A 15 -0.34 15.72 -1.62
N PHE A 16 -1.18 16.74 -1.50
CA PHE A 16 -2.54 16.70 -2.02
C PHE A 16 -2.59 16.43 -3.53
N MET A 17 -3.47 15.51 -3.96
CA MET A 17 -3.76 15.27 -5.38
C MET A 17 -5.20 15.64 -5.75
N SER A 18 -6.18 15.16 -4.97
CA SER A 18 -7.59 15.39 -5.25
C SER A 18 -8.47 15.04 -4.05
N ALA A 19 -9.62 15.71 -3.94
CA ALA A 19 -10.70 15.36 -3.03
C ALA A 19 -12.01 15.14 -3.79
N SER A 20 -12.85 14.22 -3.32
CA SER A 20 -14.22 14.05 -3.83
C SER A 20 -15.17 15.09 -3.25
N ASP A 21 -16.37 15.17 -3.82
CA ASP A 21 -17.53 15.86 -3.23
C ASP A 21 -17.29 17.32 -2.84
N GLY A 22 -16.45 18.01 -3.62
CA GLY A 22 -16.19 19.44 -3.43
C GLY A 22 -15.22 19.77 -2.30
N GLY A 23 -14.45 18.79 -1.80
CA GLY A 23 -13.39 19.07 -0.82
C GLY A 23 -12.41 20.12 -1.31
N VAL A 24 -12.16 21.13 -0.47
CA VAL A 24 -11.31 22.27 -0.77
C VAL A 24 -9.99 22.12 -0.03
N TYR A 25 -8.89 22.10 -0.77
CA TYR A 25 -7.54 22.08 -0.21
C TYR A 25 -7.01 23.50 0.00
N ASP A 26 -6.52 23.76 1.21
CA ASP A 26 -5.81 24.98 1.60
C ASP A 26 -4.33 24.66 1.79
N GLU A 27 -3.50 25.13 0.86
CA GLU A 27 -2.05 24.89 0.86
C GLU A 27 -1.33 25.48 2.08
N PRO A 28 -1.63 26.71 2.56
CA PRO A 28 -0.98 27.26 3.75
C PRO A 28 -1.15 26.44 5.04
N THR A 29 -2.32 25.82 5.22
CA THR A 29 -2.64 25.00 6.40
C THR A 29 -2.49 23.51 6.13
N HIS A 30 -2.11 23.12 4.91
CA HIS A 30 -2.00 21.73 4.48
C HIS A 30 -3.26 20.90 4.76
N THR A 31 -4.45 21.51 4.63
CA THR A 31 -5.72 20.94 5.11
C THR A 31 -6.77 20.87 4.00
N VAL A 32 -7.52 19.77 3.97
CA VAL A 32 -8.72 19.63 3.14
C VAL A 32 -9.96 19.75 3.99
N THR A 33 -10.92 20.57 3.52
CA THR A 33 -12.20 20.78 4.18
C THR A 33 -13.36 20.37 3.26
N TRP A 34 -14.32 19.62 3.80
CA TRP A 34 -15.60 19.33 3.15
C TRP A 34 -16.76 19.95 3.93
N ASP A 35 -17.43 20.92 3.32
CA ASP A 35 -18.69 21.47 3.81
C ASP A 35 -19.88 20.60 3.39
N ILE A 36 -20.25 19.64 4.23
CA ILE A 36 -21.34 18.70 3.97
C ILE A 36 -22.73 19.34 4.21
N GLY A 37 -22.81 20.31 5.12
CA GLY A 37 -24.04 21.03 5.41
C GLY A 37 -25.02 20.19 6.23
N THR A 38 -26.19 19.87 5.70
CA THR A 38 -27.24 19.15 6.44
C THR A 38 -27.25 17.66 6.10
N VAL A 39 -27.11 16.82 7.12
CA VAL A 39 -27.20 15.36 7.03
C VAL A 39 -28.48 14.87 7.70
N PRO A 40 -29.43 14.26 6.96
CA PRO A 40 -30.64 13.67 7.52
C PRO A 40 -30.33 12.53 8.51
N GLY A 41 -31.23 12.31 9.48
CA GLY A 41 -31.07 11.21 10.44
C GLY A 41 -31.02 9.84 9.75
N GLY A 42 -30.04 9.02 10.09
CA GLY A 42 -29.84 7.69 9.52
C GLY A 42 -29.23 7.66 8.11
N ALA A 43 -28.88 8.82 7.54
CA ALA A 43 -28.13 8.89 6.29
C ALA A 43 -26.64 8.60 6.51
N THR A 44 -26.00 8.03 5.49
CA THR A 44 -24.56 7.77 5.46
C THR A 44 -24.00 8.28 4.14
N SER A 45 -22.84 8.92 4.21
CA SER A 45 -22.06 9.33 3.03
C SER A 45 -20.57 9.18 3.35
N CYS A 46 -19.75 9.11 2.30
CA CYS A 46 -18.30 9.07 2.41
C CYS A 46 -17.69 10.11 1.48
N VAL A 47 -16.57 10.68 1.89
CA VAL A 47 -15.67 11.48 1.05
C VAL A 47 -14.34 10.76 0.91
N THR A 48 -13.58 11.07 -0.13
CA THR A 48 -12.27 10.47 -0.38
C THR A 48 -11.27 11.55 -0.74
N MET A 49 -10.07 11.43 -0.19
CA MET A 49 -8.90 12.21 -0.58
C MET A 49 -7.83 11.27 -1.14
N LYS A 50 -7.13 11.73 -2.18
CA LYS A 50 -5.94 11.08 -2.73
C LYS A 50 -4.75 11.98 -2.48
N VAL A 51 -3.68 11.37 -2.00
CA VAL A 51 -2.40 12.01 -1.75
C VAL A 51 -1.29 11.24 -2.44
N LEU A 52 -0.19 11.93 -2.72
CA LEU A 52 1.07 11.35 -3.12
C LEU A 52 2.00 11.35 -1.92
N VAL A 53 2.53 10.20 -1.51
CA VAL A 53 3.57 10.14 -0.49
C VAL A 53 4.89 10.63 -1.09
N GLU A 54 5.53 11.57 -0.42
CA GLU A 54 6.81 12.14 -0.85
C GLU A 54 7.96 11.14 -0.62
N THR A 55 9.00 11.23 -1.46
CA THR A 55 10.20 10.38 -1.35
C THR A 55 10.95 10.69 -0.05
N GLY A 56 11.49 9.67 0.62
CA GLY A 56 12.18 9.84 1.91
C GLY A 56 11.34 9.43 3.13
N ALA A 57 10.06 9.12 2.93
CA ALA A 57 9.16 8.59 3.96
C ALA A 57 9.19 7.05 4.05
N GLU A 58 10.14 6.37 3.40
CA GLU A 58 10.21 4.90 3.42
C GLU A 58 10.45 4.36 4.83
N GLU A 59 9.86 3.21 5.16
CA GLU A 59 9.91 2.58 6.49
C GLU A 59 9.38 3.48 7.63
N THR A 60 8.64 4.54 7.29
CA THR A 60 7.93 5.37 8.26
C THR A 60 6.45 5.03 8.30
N THR A 61 5.82 5.29 9.44
CA THR A 61 4.37 5.22 9.58
C THR A 61 3.80 6.62 9.36
N LEU A 62 2.99 6.76 8.32
CA LEU A 62 2.20 7.96 8.08
C LEU A 62 0.86 7.84 8.80
N THR A 63 0.63 8.75 9.74
CA THR A 63 -0.66 8.92 10.41
C THR A 63 -1.42 10.07 9.78
N ASN A 64 -2.67 9.82 9.40
CA ASN A 64 -3.58 10.85 8.90
C ASN A 64 -4.85 10.85 9.77
N CYS A 65 -5.28 12.02 10.23
CA CYS A 65 -6.42 12.18 11.13
C CYS A 65 -7.45 13.12 10.52
N ALA A 66 -8.70 12.67 10.42
CA ALA A 66 -9.82 13.48 10.00
C ALA A 66 -10.74 13.76 11.19
N THR A 67 -11.17 15.02 11.30
CA THR A 67 -12.16 15.47 12.29
C THR A 67 -13.48 15.79 11.60
N ILE A 68 -14.58 15.40 12.23
CA ILE A 68 -15.94 15.77 11.82
C ILE A 68 -16.61 16.57 12.94
N GLU A 69 -17.20 17.70 12.57
CA GLU A 69 -17.86 18.62 13.50
C GLU A 69 -19.29 18.93 13.04
N SER A 70 -20.15 19.33 13.98
CA SER A 70 -21.50 19.80 13.69
C SER A 70 -22.05 20.71 14.78
N ASP A 71 -23.23 21.29 14.54
CA ASP A 71 -23.92 22.09 15.54
C ASP A 71 -24.67 21.27 16.62
N LYS A 72 -24.71 19.93 16.51
CA LYS A 72 -25.50 19.05 17.40
C LYS A 72 -24.67 18.10 18.26
N THR A 73 -23.41 17.90 17.94
CA THR A 73 -22.53 16.92 18.61
C THR A 73 -21.16 17.52 18.84
N GLU A 74 -20.44 16.99 19.82
CA GLU A 74 -19.01 17.27 19.96
C GLU A 74 -18.26 16.78 18.71
N PRO A 75 -17.12 17.43 18.38
CA PRO A 75 -16.19 16.94 17.36
C PRO A 75 -15.82 15.47 17.59
N ALA A 76 -15.73 14.72 16.50
CA ALA A 76 -15.22 13.36 16.52
C ALA A 76 -14.01 13.26 15.57
N GLU A 77 -13.00 12.52 15.99
CA GLU A 77 -11.77 12.33 15.23
C GLU A 77 -11.56 10.85 14.93
N ALA A 78 -11.03 10.56 13.74
CA ALA A 78 -10.60 9.23 13.33
C ALA A 78 -9.24 9.32 12.64
N CYS A 79 -8.31 8.47 13.07
CA CYS A 79 -6.97 8.40 12.52
C CYS A 79 -6.71 7.04 11.86
N ILE A 80 -5.86 7.04 10.84
CA ILE A 80 -5.37 5.84 10.18
C ILE A 80 -3.85 5.90 10.03
N ASP A 81 -3.20 4.77 10.33
CA ASP A 81 -1.76 4.59 10.17
C ASP A 81 -1.49 3.77 8.92
N THR A 82 -0.53 4.22 8.11
CA THR A 82 -0.05 3.51 6.92
C THR A 82 1.47 3.38 6.98
N LEU A 83 1.97 2.15 6.97
CA LEU A 83 3.40 1.90 6.80
C LEU A 83 3.80 2.10 5.33
N VAL A 84 4.76 2.98 5.08
CA VAL A 84 5.30 3.21 3.73
C VAL A 84 6.31 2.13 3.42
N CYS A 85 5.99 1.27 2.46
CA CYS A 85 6.89 0.23 1.99
C CYS A 85 8.12 0.83 1.29
N GLU A 86 9.28 0.18 1.45
CA GLU A 86 10.43 0.45 0.58
C GLU A 86 10.06 0.24 -0.90
N PRO A 87 10.57 1.09 -1.81
CA PRO A 87 10.57 0.73 -3.22
C PRO A 87 11.34 -0.57 -3.40
N TYR A 88 10.81 -1.50 -4.20
CA TYR A 88 11.49 -2.77 -4.47
C TYR A 88 12.91 -2.47 -4.94
N PRO A 89 13.96 -3.03 -4.28
CA PRO A 89 15.33 -2.75 -4.68
C PRO A 89 15.46 -3.15 -6.14
N THR A 90 15.88 -2.21 -6.99
CA THR A 90 16.27 -2.61 -8.34
C THR A 90 17.36 -3.68 -8.17
N PRO A 91 17.27 -4.85 -8.82
CA PRO A 91 18.27 -5.88 -8.65
C PRO A 91 19.62 -5.30 -9.04
N VAL A 92 20.45 -4.94 -8.06
CA VAL A 92 21.81 -4.46 -8.29
C VAL A 92 22.58 -5.67 -8.79
N GLY A 93 22.68 -5.80 -10.12
CA GLY A 93 23.55 -6.75 -10.80
C GLY A 93 23.64 -8.12 -10.14
N HIS A 94 22.51 -8.81 -9.92
CA HIS A 94 22.57 -10.22 -9.54
C HIS A 94 23.34 -10.94 -10.65
N GLU A 95 24.52 -11.45 -10.30
CA GLU A 95 25.27 -12.43 -11.07
C GLU A 95 24.30 -13.41 -11.73
N PRO A 96 24.52 -13.79 -13.01
CA PRO A 96 23.59 -14.65 -13.72
C PRO A 96 23.31 -15.87 -12.86
N VAL A 97 22.04 -16.08 -12.50
CA VAL A 97 21.59 -17.30 -11.82
C VAL A 97 22.21 -18.45 -12.61
N PRO A 98 23.04 -19.32 -12.01
CA PRO A 98 23.64 -20.40 -12.76
C PRO A 98 22.51 -21.31 -13.24
N ALA A 99 22.06 -21.10 -14.46
CA ALA A 99 21.25 -22.05 -15.17
C ALA A 99 22.10 -23.32 -15.25
N LEU A 100 21.55 -24.47 -14.84
CA LEU A 100 22.16 -25.75 -15.18
C LEU A 100 22.34 -25.74 -16.68
N THR A 101 23.60 -25.66 -17.14
CA THR A 101 23.89 -25.75 -18.56
C THR A 101 23.29 -27.07 -19.06
N PRO A 102 22.97 -27.19 -20.35
CA PRO A 102 22.49 -28.46 -20.92
C PRO A 102 23.40 -29.65 -20.56
N LEU A 103 24.71 -29.39 -20.35
CA LEU A 103 25.68 -30.34 -19.81
C LEU A 103 25.42 -30.76 -18.35
N GLY A 104 25.05 -29.83 -17.46
CA GLY A 104 24.67 -30.12 -16.07
C GLY A 104 23.40 -30.96 -15.95
N MET A 105 22.47 -30.81 -16.90
CA MET A 105 21.26 -31.63 -16.96
C MET A 105 21.53 -33.07 -17.45
N MET A 106 22.54 -33.29 -18.30
CA MET A 106 22.92 -34.63 -18.78
C MET A 106 23.57 -35.51 -17.69
N LEU A 107 24.22 -34.92 -16.69
CA LEU A 107 24.79 -35.65 -15.55
C LEU A 107 23.72 -36.28 -14.64
N LEU A 108 22.52 -35.67 -14.53
CA LEU A 108 21.41 -36.20 -13.75
C LEU A 108 20.69 -37.39 -14.42
N ILE A 109 20.64 -37.42 -15.77
CA ILE A 109 20.04 -38.54 -16.51
C ILE A 109 21.00 -39.75 -16.52
N GLY A 110 22.32 -39.52 -16.57
CA GLY A 110 23.33 -40.59 -16.49
C GLY A 110 23.31 -41.37 -15.16
N LEU A 111 23.03 -40.70 -14.04
CA LEU A 111 22.95 -41.34 -12.71
C LEU A 111 21.71 -42.24 -12.53
N LEU A 112 20.61 -42.00 -13.26
CA LEU A 112 19.43 -42.88 -13.25
C LEU A 112 19.61 -44.13 -14.14
N ALA A 113 20.42 -44.06 -15.20
CA ALA A 113 20.66 -45.21 -16.09
C ALA A 113 21.65 -46.24 -15.50
N VAL A 114 22.60 -45.83 -14.64
CA VAL A 114 23.55 -46.75 -14.01
C VAL A 114 22.90 -47.57 -12.87
N ALA A 115 21.90 -47.01 -12.18
CA ALA A 115 21.15 -47.76 -11.16
C ALA A 115 20.23 -48.84 -11.75
N GLY A 116 19.68 -48.63 -12.95
CA GLY A 116 18.78 -49.58 -13.62
C GLY A 116 19.46 -50.85 -14.14
N PHE A 117 20.73 -50.77 -14.55
CA PHE A 117 21.45 -51.92 -15.13
C PHE A 117 22.06 -52.86 -14.08
N VAL A 118 22.31 -52.37 -12.85
CA VAL A 118 22.84 -53.20 -11.75
C VAL A 118 21.76 -54.11 -11.14
N VAL A 119 20.47 -53.73 -11.21
CA VAL A 119 19.37 -54.48 -10.58
C VAL A 119 18.91 -55.70 -11.42
N LEU A 120 19.13 -55.72 -12.74
CA LEU A 120 18.65 -56.81 -13.62
C LEU A 120 19.66 -57.96 -13.85
N ARG A 121 20.85 -57.93 -13.23
CA ARG A 121 21.85 -59.02 -13.32
C ARG A 121 22.00 -59.86 -12.04
N ARG A 122 20.94 -59.99 -11.24
CA ARG A 122 20.87 -61.01 -10.17
C ARG A 122 19.47 -61.62 -10.05
N LYS A 123 19.15 -62.56 -10.94
CA LYS A 123 18.69 -63.90 -10.55
C LYS A 123 18.62 -64.80 -11.79
N GLU A 124 19.18 -65.99 -11.61
CA GLU A 124 18.91 -67.19 -12.41
C GLU A 124 17.41 -67.54 -12.37
#